data_AF-A0A0P1A613-F1
#
_entry.id   AF-A0A0P1A613-F1
#
_cell.length_a   1.000
_cell.length_b   1.000
_cell.length_c   1.000
_cell.angle_alpha   90.00
_cell.angle_beta   90.00
_cell.angle_gamma   90.00
#
_symmetry.space_group_name_H-M   'P 1'
#
loop_
_entity.id
_entity.type
_entity.pdbx_description
1 polymer ?
#
loop_
_entity_poly.entity_id
_entity_poly.type
_entity_poly.pdbx_seq_one_letter_code
_entity_poly.pdbx_strand_id
1 'polypeptide(L)'
;MTPQFVVYSDQVFEIIIVIDFMIMFTFCLLLLIYLRLKRHVALKGDAQATSEVILPAFEPLLWILAVVTGGFTLFYFIEDSRFRIPYLVLEVFYASRMFVFMLAIVYMCQKSVSVPALGRAVVKSVLLASYTVPVVGLITYLAPDGTGLLIIVRLVIRPTILGYFIYVCFIEPPAGRASPMTLRTCCIYIIIYHVLLAINTICPEYITIEVCSDTPYIMLVWASASPLFIWRLLRADTEYWRGMGQRAWDLQRVNQDSGLHVEFDKRISFIRHIV
;
A
#
# COMPACT_ATOMS: atom_id res chain seq x y z
N MET A 1 21.18 -2.60 -36.42
CA MET A 1 20.47 -3.60 -35.60
C MET A 1 19.71 -2.85 -34.54
N THR A 2 18.42 -2.61 -34.77
CA THR A 2 17.51 -2.15 -33.71
C THR A 2 17.45 -3.27 -32.68
N PRO A 3 17.76 -3.06 -31.39
CA PRO A 3 17.35 -4.02 -30.38
C PRO A 3 15.83 -4.04 -30.42
N GLN A 4 15.28 -5.02 -31.14
CA GLN A 4 13.93 -5.46 -30.91
C GLN A 4 13.98 -6.00 -29.48
N PHE A 5 13.69 -5.13 -28.52
CA PHE A 5 13.11 -5.59 -27.28
C PHE A 5 11.86 -6.34 -27.72
N VAL A 6 12.02 -7.65 -27.85
CA VAL A 6 10.98 -8.61 -27.62
C VAL A 6 10.55 -8.31 -26.20
N VAL A 7 9.68 -7.29 -26.06
CA VAL A 7 8.60 -7.34 -25.09
C VAL A 7 8.00 -8.69 -25.43
N TYR A 8 8.39 -9.69 -24.67
CA TYR A 8 7.89 -11.03 -24.79
C TYR A 8 6.40 -10.86 -24.55
N SER A 9 5.68 -10.68 -25.67
CA SER A 9 4.23 -10.62 -25.77
C SER A 9 3.73 -12.06 -25.61
N ASP A 10 4.26 -12.76 -24.61
CA ASP A 10 3.70 -14.00 -24.18
C ASP A 10 2.40 -13.62 -23.50
N GLN A 11 1.30 -14.05 -24.10
CA GLN A 11 -0.02 -14.01 -23.48
C GLN A 11 0.04 -14.50 -22.02
N VAL A 12 0.97 -15.43 -21.72
CA VAL A 12 1.26 -15.92 -20.37
C VAL A 12 1.68 -14.79 -19.41
N PHE A 13 2.58 -13.89 -19.79
CA PHE A 13 3.02 -12.79 -18.93
C PHE A 13 1.88 -11.82 -18.60
N GLU A 14 1.07 -11.49 -19.62
CA GLU A 14 -0.11 -10.64 -19.45
C GLU A 14 -1.14 -11.30 -18.53
N ILE A 15 -1.44 -12.59 -18.74
CA ILE A 15 -2.32 -13.37 -17.87
C ILE A 15 -1.83 -13.35 -16.42
N ILE A 16 -0.53 -13.52 -16.19
CA ILE A 16 0.00 -13.50 -14.82
C ILE A 16 -0.13 -12.11 -14.17
N ILE A 17 0.05 -11.02 -14.93
CA ILE A 17 -0.22 -9.67 -14.41
C ILE A 17 -1.69 -9.55 -13.97
N VAL A 18 -2.63 -10.03 -14.79
CA VAL A 18 -4.07 -10.02 -14.45
C VAL A 18 -4.34 -10.84 -13.20
N ILE A 19 -3.72 -12.02 -13.09
CA ILE A 19 -3.84 -12.89 -11.90
C ILE A 19 -3.34 -12.16 -10.65
N ASP A 20 -2.22 -11.43 -10.72
CA ASP A 20 -1.69 -10.65 -9.60
C ASP A 20 -2.69 -9.59 -9.10
N PHE A 21 -3.29 -8.83 -10.03
CA PHE A 21 -4.35 -7.86 -9.69
C PHE A 21 -5.61 -8.54 -9.15
N MET A 22 -6.00 -9.69 -9.70
CA MET A 22 -7.12 -10.49 -9.19
C MET A 22 -6.89 -11.00 -7.77
N ILE A 23 -5.67 -11.47 -7.46
CA ILE A 23 -5.30 -11.90 -6.12
C ILE A 23 -5.44 -10.74 -5.14
N MET A 24 -4.91 -9.57 -5.48
CA MET A 24 -5.02 -8.39 -4.62
C MET A 24 -6.47 -7.91 -4.45
N PHE A 25 -7.24 -7.89 -5.54
CA PHE A 25 -8.66 -7.53 -5.52
C PHE A 25 -9.48 -8.46 -4.63
N THR A 26 -9.32 -9.78 -4.85
CA THR A 26 -9.99 -10.82 -4.06
C THR A 26 -9.58 -10.72 -2.59
N PHE A 27 -8.29 -10.50 -2.32
CA PHE A 27 -7.81 -10.29 -0.97
C PHE A 27 -8.47 -9.08 -0.29
N CYS A 28 -8.57 -7.93 -0.98
CA CYS A 28 -9.25 -6.76 -0.45
C CYS A 28 -10.73 -7.03 -0.14
N LEU A 29 -11.44 -7.74 -1.04
CA LEU A 29 -12.83 -8.14 -0.80
C LEU A 29 -12.97 -9.12 0.37
N LEU A 30 -12.09 -10.12 0.48
CA LEU A 30 -12.07 -11.05 1.59
C LEU A 30 -11.85 -10.33 2.92
N LEU A 31 -10.95 -9.34 2.96
CA LEU A 31 -10.77 -8.50 4.15
C LEU A 31 -12.00 -7.66 4.49
N LEU A 32 -12.66 -7.08 3.48
CA LEU A 32 -13.90 -6.32 3.68
C LEU A 32 -15.02 -7.23 4.24
N ILE A 33 -15.17 -8.43 3.69
CA ILE A 33 -16.12 -9.44 4.18
C ILE A 33 -15.76 -9.84 5.61
N TYR A 34 -14.50 -10.16 5.88
CA TYR A 34 -13.99 -10.52 7.21
C TYR A 34 -14.31 -9.44 8.25
N LEU A 35 -14.04 -8.16 7.91
CA LEU A 35 -14.34 -7.01 8.77
C LEU A 35 -15.84 -6.90 9.06
N ARG A 36 -16.69 -7.04 8.04
CA ARG A 36 -18.14 -6.92 8.19
C ARG A 36 -18.73 -8.07 9.01
N LEU A 37 -18.28 -9.30 8.76
CA LEU A 37 -18.72 -10.48 9.49
C LEU A 37 -18.36 -10.37 10.97
N LYS A 38 -17.09 -10.07 11.28
CA LYS A 38 -16.67 -9.94 12.67
C LYS A 38 -17.29 -8.72 13.36
N ARG A 39 -17.56 -7.62 12.65
CA ARG A 39 -18.35 -6.48 13.20
C ARG A 39 -19.76 -6.91 13.60
N HIS A 40 -20.44 -7.67 12.74
CA HIS A 40 -21.77 -8.19 13.03
C HIS A 40 -21.76 -9.15 14.22
N VAL A 41 -20.71 -9.98 14.37
CA VAL A 41 -20.53 -10.85 15.55
C VAL A 41 -20.22 -10.06 16.81
N ALA A 42 -19.36 -9.02 16.74
CA ALA A 42 -19.05 -8.16 17.88
C ALA A 42 -20.29 -7.42 18.41
N LEU A 43 -21.18 -6.97 17.51
CA LEU A 43 -22.46 -6.35 17.88
C LEU A 43 -23.43 -7.31 18.59
N LYS A 44 -23.25 -8.63 18.45
CA LYS A 44 -24.01 -9.64 19.19
C LYS A 44 -23.48 -9.90 20.61
N GLY A 45 -22.47 -9.16 21.06
CA GLY A 45 -21.98 -9.19 22.44
C GLY A 45 -20.83 -10.16 22.71
N ASP A 46 -20.20 -10.72 21.66
CA ASP A 46 -19.02 -11.56 21.83
C ASP A 46 -17.76 -10.71 22.06
N ALA A 47 -17.29 -10.68 23.31
CA ALA A 47 -16.11 -9.94 23.73
C ALA A 47 -14.82 -10.46 23.05
N GLN A 48 -14.77 -11.74 22.67
CA GLN A 48 -13.60 -12.34 22.03
C GLN A 48 -13.50 -11.95 20.55
N ALA A 49 -14.64 -11.71 19.88
CA ALA A 49 -14.65 -11.18 18.52
C ALA A 49 -14.14 -9.72 18.45
N THR A 50 -14.25 -8.96 19.54
CA THR A 50 -13.86 -7.54 19.58
C THR A 50 -12.34 -7.33 19.61
N SER A 51 -11.58 -8.30 20.13
CA SER A 51 -10.12 -8.21 20.27
C SER A 51 -9.33 -8.65 19.02
N GLU A 52 -9.97 -9.30 18.04
CA GLU A 52 -9.30 -9.77 16.80
C GLU A 52 -9.60 -8.91 15.57
N VAL A 53 -10.64 -8.06 15.62
CA VAL A 53 -11.09 -7.25 14.47
C VAL A 53 -10.13 -6.13 14.11
N ILE A 54 -9.61 -6.12 12.88
CA ILE A 54 -8.93 -4.95 12.31
C ILE A 54 -9.86 -3.73 12.40
N LEU A 55 -9.33 -2.54 12.69
CA LEU A 55 -10.16 -1.35 12.96
C LEU A 55 -11.16 -1.11 11.82
N PRO A 56 -12.45 -0.84 12.12
CA PRO A 56 -13.44 -0.48 11.11
C PRO A 56 -13.03 0.71 10.25
N ALA A 57 -12.15 1.57 10.77
CA ALA A 57 -11.62 2.73 10.08
C ALA A 57 -10.73 2.39 8.86
N PHE A 58 -10.32 1.13 8.67
CA PHE A 58 -9.66 0.68 7.43
C PHE A 58 -10.63 0.24 6.33
N GLU A 59 -11.94 0.14 6.59
CA GLU A 59 -12.93 -0.21 5.56
C GLU A 59 -12.84 0.72 4.33
N PRO A 60 -12.75 2.06 4.47
CA PRO A 60 -12.62 2.95 3.32
C PRO A 60 -11.30 2.77 2.56
N LEU A 61 -10.20 2.48 3.27
CA LEU A 61 -8.89 2.20 2.65
C LEU A 61 -8.97 0.94 1.77
N LEU A 62 -9.56 -0.14 2.29
CA LEU A 62 -9.72 -1.39 1.55
C LEU A 62 -10.65 -1.25 0.35
N TRP A 63 -11.69 -0.43 0.45
CA TRP A 63 -12.54 -0.09 -0.70
C TRP A 63 -11.75 0.62 -1.80
N ILE A 64 -10.92 1.60 -1.47
CA ILE A 64 -10.08 2.29 -2.46
C ILE A 64 -9.12 1.30 -3.14
N LEU A 65 -8.48 0.42 -2.37
CA LEU A 65 -7.60 -0.61 -2.91
C LEU A 65 -8.35 -1.60 -3.82
N ALA A 66 -9.55 -2.03 -3.41
CA ALA A 66 -10.40 -2.91 -4.21
C ALA A 66 -10.85 -2.25 -5.52
N VAL A 67 -11.27 -0.97 -5.48
CA VAL A 67 -11.69 -0.23 -6.68
C VAL A 67 -10.53 -0.06 -7.65
N VAL A 68 -9.34 0.31 -7.16
CA VAL A 68 -8.16 0.48 -8.01
C VAL A 68 -7.74 -0.85 -8.63
N THR A 69 -7.54 -1.89 -7.81
CA THR A 69 -7.09 -3.20 -8.33
C THR A 69 -8.12 -3.89 -9.21
N GLY A 70 -9.40 -3.86 -8.82
CA GLY A 70 -10.49 -4.37 -9.64
C GLY A 70 -10.68 -3.59 -10.94
N GLY A 71 -10.49 -2.27 -10.93
CA GLY A 71 -10.53 -1.43 -12.12
C GLY A 71 -9.45 -1.82 -13.13
N PHE A 72 -8.21 -2.06 -12.67
CA PHE A 72 -7.14 -2.54 -13.54
C PHE A 72 -7.37 -3.96 -14.08
N THR A 73 -7.95 -4.84 -13.26
CA THR A 73 -8.38 -6.16 -13.74
C THR A 73 -9.43 -6.03 -14.84
N LEU A 74 -10.47 -5.22 -14.64
CA LEU A 74 -11.55 -5.03 -15.62
C LEU A 74 -11.03 -4.43 -16.92
N PHE A 75 -10.11 -3.45 -16.83
CA PHE A 75 -9.45 -2.88 -18.00
C PHE A 75 -8.79 -3.97 -18.85
N TYR A 76 -8.05 -4.89 -18.23
CA TYR A 76 -7.44 -6.02 -18.94
C TYR A 76 -8.45 -7.00 -19.56
N PHE A 77 -9.61 -7.21 -18.94
CA PHE A 77 -10.64 -8.08 -19.51
C PHE A 77 -11.36 -7.45 -20.71
N ILE A 78 -11.41 -6.12 -20.78
CA ILE A 78 -12.07 -5.37 -21.86
C ILE A 78 -11.13 -5.18 -23.05
N GLU A 79 -9.82 -5.00 -22.79
CA GLU A 79 -8.83 -4.82 -23.83
C GLU A 79 -8.66 -6.11 -24.67
N ASP A 80 -8.78 -6.01 -26.00
CA ASP A 80 -8.58 -7.14 -26.91
C ASP A 80 -7.09 -7.50 -26.94
N SER A 81 -6.76 -8.77 -26.66
CA SER A 81 -5.39 -9.33 -26.54
C SER A 81 -4.55 -9.27 -27.82
N ARG A 82 -5.04 -8.59 -28.85
CA ARG A 82 -4.40 -8.40 -30.15
C ARG A 82 -3.62 -7.08 -30.26
N PHE A 83 -3.79 -6.15 -29.32
CA PHE A 83 -3.08 -4.87 -29.33
C PHE A 83 -1.80 -4.90 -28.47
N ARG A 84 -0.68 -4.51 -29.08
CA ARG A 84 0.59 -4.35 -28.37
C ARG A 84 0.45 -3.24 -27.34
N ILE A 85 0.64 -3.58 -26.05
CA ILE A 85 0.49 -2.64 -24.94
C ILE A 85 1.51 -1.48 -25.08
N PRO A 86 1.07 -0.22 -25.14
CA PRO A 86 1.95 0.94 -25.21
C PRO A 86 2.83 1.08 -23.95
N TYR A 87 4.03 1.65 -24.09
CA TYR A 87 4.93 1.90 -22.95
C TYR A 87 4.30 2.73 -21.84
N LEU A 88 3.44 3.69 -22.21
CA LEU A 88 2.69 4.51 -21.26
C LEU A 88 1.74 3.66 -20.40
N VAL A 89 1.07 2.68 -20.99
CA VAL A 89 0.14 1.79 -20.29
C VAL A 89 0.91 0.90 -19.30
N LEU A 90 2.06 0.36 -19.70
CA LEU A 90 2.95 -0.38 -18.79
C LEU A 90 3.44 0.47 -17.62
N GLU A 91 3.72 1.76 -17.84
CA GLU A 91 4.10 2.67 -16.76
C GLU A 91 2.94 2.94 -15.81
N VAL A 92 1.71 3.06 -16.32
CA VAL A 92 0.51 3.20 -15.50
C VAL A 92 0.28 1.96 -14.63
N PHE A 93 0.54 0.75 -15.15
CA PHE A 93 0.49 -0.48 -14.34
C PHE A 93 1.56 -0.53 -13.25
N TYR A 94 2.78 -0.05 -13.55
CA TYR A 94 3.80 0.11 -12.53
C TYR A 94 3.36 1.11 -11.44
N ALA A 95 2.84 2.28 -11.86
CA ALA A 95 2.37 3.32 -10.96
C ALA A 95 1.20 2.85 -10.09
N SER A 96 0.27 2.07 -10.63
CA SER A 96 -0.86 1.54 -9.85
C SER A 96 -0.43 0.54 -8.78
N ARG A 97 0.53 -0.34 -9.10
CA ARG A 97 1.13 -1.23 -8.10
C ARG A 97 1.85 -0.44 -7.02
N MET A 98 2.64 0.57 -7.40
CA MET A 98 3.32 1.44 -6.43
C MET A 98 2.34 2.24 -5.57
N PHE A 99 1.21 2.65 -6.14
CA PHE A 99 0.15 3.35 -5.41
C PHE A 99 -0.39 2.51 -4.25
N VAL A 100 -0.58 1.20 -4.42
CA VAL A 100 -1.06 0.30 -3.35
C VAL A 100 -0.11 0.34 -2.14
N PHE A 101 1.19 0.17 -2.37
CA PHE A 101 2.19 0.23 -1.29
C PHE A 101 2.35 1.62 -0.71
N MET A 102 2.35 2.63 -1.57
CA MET A 102 2.48 4.02 -1.13
C MET A 102 1.29 4.45 -0.30
N LEU A 103 0.08 4.05 -0.67
CA LEU A 103 -1.12 4.34 0.10
C LEU A 103 -0.99 3.74 1.50
N ALA A 104 -0.57 2.49 1.61
CA ALA A 104 -0.39 1.83 2.89
C ALA A 104 0.66 2.56 3.77
N ILE A 105 1.85 2.86 3.25
CA ILE A 105 2.91 3.52 4.03
C ILE A 105 2.59 4.99 4.34
N VAL A 106 2.11 5.77 3.37
CA VAL A 106 1.75 7.18 3.59
C VAL A 106 0.57 7.29 4.56
N TYR A 107 -0.35 6.32 4.56
CA TYR A 107 -1.43 6.27 5.54
C TYR A 107 -0.91 6.01 6.95
N MET A 108 0.09 5.13 7.12
CA MET A 108 0.77 4.94 8.41
C MET A 108 1.50 6.19 8.91
N CYS A 109 1.88 7.10 8.00
CA CYS A 109 2.46 8.38 8.36
C CYS A 109 1.42 9.42 8.80
N GLN A 110 0.12 9.17 8.63
CA GLN A 110 -0.92 10.09 9.10
C GLN A 110 -1.05 10.03 10.63
N LYS A 111 -1.29 11.17 11.27
CA LYS A 111 -1.50 11.24 12.72
C LYS A 111 -2.85 10.65 13.20
N SER A 112 -3.84 10.51 12.32
CA SER A 112 -5.18 10.02 12.67
C SER A 112 -5.71 9.00 11.68
N VAL A 113 -6.67 8.17 12.13
CA VAL A 113 -7.35 7.13 11.35
C VAL A 113 -8.72 7.65 10.85
N SER A 114 -8.74 8.89 10.34
CA SER A 114 -9.96 9.57 9.90
C SER A 114 -10.09 9.56 8.38
N VAL A 115 -11.31 9.67 7.86
CA VAL A 115 -11.57 9.76 6.42
C VAL A 115 -10.85 10.96 5.76
N PRO A 116 -10.82 12.17 6.37
CA PRO A 116 -10.03 13.27 5.81
C PRO A 116 -8.52 12.99 5.79
N ALA A 117 -7.99 12.26 6.78
CA ALA A 117 -6.59 11.84 6.77
C ALA A 117 -6.31 10.82 5.66
N LEU A 118 -7.24 9.90 5.41
CA LEU A 118 -7.17 8.99 4.28
C LEU A 118 -7.17 9.74 2.95
N GLY A 119 -8.05 10.73 2.77
CA GLY A 119 -8.07 11.56 1.55
C GLY A 119 -6.72 12.23 1.28
N ARG A 120 -6.08 12.82 2.30
CA ARG A 120 -4.73 13.37 2.16
C ARG A 120 -3.67 12.32 1.83
N ALA A 121 -3.77 11.12 2.42
CA ALA A 121 -2.87 10.03 2.11
C ALA A 121 -3.01 9.58 0.65
N VAL A 122 -4.25 9.43 0.16
CA VAL A 122 -4.55 9.09 -1.24
C VAL A 122 -3.91 10.10 -2.19
N VAL A 123 -4.12 11.40 -1.99
CA VAL A 123 -3.54 12.43 -2.86
C VAL A 123 -2.01 12.34 -2.87
N LYS A 124 -1.37 12.24 -1.71
CA LYS A 124 0.08 12.10 -1.61
C LYS A 124 0.58 10.83 -2.31
N SER A 125 -0.08 9.71 -2.12
CA SER A 125 0.31 8.43 -2.72
C SER A 125 0.10 8.40 -4.23
N VAL A 126 -0.96 9.03 -4.76
CA VAL A 126 -1.14 9.19 -6.21
C VAL A 126 0.01 10.01 -6.79
N LEU A 127 0.34 11.16 -6.19
CA LEU A 127 1.43 12.00 -6.68
C LEU A 127 2.77 11.25 -6.65
N LEU A 128 3.06 10.55 -5.54
CA LEU A 128 4.33 9.87 -5.36
C LEU A 128 4.46 8.58 -6.18
N ALA A 129 3.34 7.91 -6.51
CA ALA A 129 3.36 6.71 -7.33
C ALA A 129 3.30 7.01 -8.83
N SER A 130 2.70 8.13 -9.24
CA SER A 130 2.52 8.48 -10.66
C SER A 130 3.59 9.42 -11.22
N TYR A 131 4.59 9.84 -10.44
CA TYR A 131 5.62 10.78 -10.88
C TYR A 131 6.42 10.35 -12.13
N THR A 132 6.52 9.05 -12.42
CA THR A 132 7.19 8.52 -13.62
C THR A 132 6.31 8.53 -14.86
N VAL A 133 4.98 8.50 -14.71
CA VAL A 133 4.01 8.49 -15.82
C VAL A 133 4.16 9.71 -16.74
N PRO A 134 4.20 10.97 -16.26
CA PRO A 134 4.37 12.11 -17.15
C PRO A 134 5.74 12.11 -17.84
N VAL A 135 6.78 11.58 -17.19
CA VAL A 135 8.12 11.47 -17.78
C VAL A 135 8.10 10.49 -18.96
N VAL A 136 7.50 9.30 -18.78
CA VAL A 136 7.34 8.34 -19.87
C VAL A 136 6.45 8.89 -20.97
N GLY A 137 5.33 9.54 -20.61
CA GLY A 137 4.44 10.18 -21.58
C GLY A 137 5.17 11.20 -22.45
N LEU A 138 5.98 12.06 -21.84
CA LEU A 138 6.78 13.05 -22.54
C LEU A 138 7.82 12.42 -23.47
N ILE A 139 8.53 11.38 -23.01
CA ILE A 139 9.50 10.64 -23.82
C ILE A 139 8.79 9.99 -25.02
N THR A 140 7.66 9.32 -24.79
CA THR A 140 6.91 8.67 -25.88
C THR A 140 6.35 9.66 -26.90
N TYR A 141 6.07 10.90 -26.48
CA TYR A 141 5.58 11.96 -27.36
C TYR A 141 6.71 12.63 -28.15
N LEU A 142 7.84 12.96 -27.52
CA LEU A 142 8.95 13.70 -28.13
C LEU A 142 9.98 12.82 -28.84
N ALA A 143 10.18 11.60 -28.36
CA ALA A 143 11.22 10.69 -28.83
C ALA A 143 10.68 9.24 -28.85
N PRO A 144 9.76 8.91 -29.77
CA PRO A 144 9.11 7.59 -29.81
C PRO A 144 10.11 6.42 -29.99
N ASP A 145 11.24 6.65 -30.66
CA ASP A 145 12.30 5.66 -30.86
C ASP A 145 13.37 5.69 -29.75
N GLY A 146 13.21 6.53 -28.72
CA GLY A 146 14.15 6.75 -27.63
C GLY A 146 14.17 5.64 -26.57
N THR A 147 14.35 4.38 -26.98
CA THR A 147 14.34 3.21 -26.07
C THR A 147 15.35 3.32 -24.93
N GLY A 148 16.53 3.90 -25.19
CA GLY A 148 17.54 4.16 -24.16
C GLY A 148 17.06 5.09 -23.03
N LEU A 149 16.23 6.09 -23.35
CA LEU A 149 15.64 6.98 -22.34
C LEU A 149 14.65 6.23 -21.46
N LEU A 150 13.86 5.31 -22.02
CA LEU A 150 12.93 4.46 -21.25
C LEU A 150 13.68 3.52 -20.31
N ILE A 151 14.86 3.01 -20.69
CA ILE A 151 15.71 2.20 -19.81
C ILE A 151 16.22 3.05 -18.63
N ILE A 152 16.65 4.29 -18.89
CA ILE A 152 17.06 5.22 -17.82
C ILE A 152 15.91 5.49 -16.85
N VAL A 153 14.70 5.69 -17.33
CA VAL A 153 13.51 5.83 -16.46
C VAL A 153 13.38 4.60 -15.56
N ARG A 154 13.50 3.40 -16.11
CA ARG A 154 13.32 2.14 -15.38
C ARG A 154 14.42 1.87 -14.34
N LEU A 155 15.67 2.20 -14.65
CA LEU A 155 16.82 1.87 -13.81
C LEU A 155 17.22 2.98 -12.84
N VAL A 156 16.96 4.24 -13.19
CA VAL A 156 17.42 5.38 -12.39
C VAL A 156 16.26 6.11 -11.76
N ILE A 157 15.23 6.45 -12.55
CA ILE A 157 14.12 7.27 -12.05
C ILE A 157 13.22 6.44 -11.14
N ARG A 158 12.70 5.30 -11.59
CA ARG A 158 11.79 4.45 -10.79
C ARG A 158 12.34 4.14 -9.39
N PRO A 159 13.61 3.72 -9.21
CA PRO A 159 14.14 3.40 -7.89
C PRO A 159 14.30 4.59 -6.95
N THR A 160 14.21 5.85 -7.43
CA THR A 160 14.26 7.02 -6.52
C THR A 160 13.16 7.00 -5.47
N ILE A 161 12.03 6.34 -5.77
CA ILE A 161 10.94 6.10 -4.83
C ILE A 161 11.38 5.29 -3.59
N LEU A 162 12.41 4.44 -3.72
CA LEU A 162 12.99 3.69 -2.61
C LEU A 162 13.61 4.61 -1.56
N GLY A 163 14.10 5.79 -1.95
CA GLY A 163 14.61 6.78 -0.99
C GLY A 163 13.56 7.16 0.04
N TYR A 164 12.31 7.33 -0.39
CA TYR A 164 11.18 7.59 0.51
C TYR A 164 10.89 6.40 1.42
N PHE A 165 10.85 5.18 0.88
CA PHE A 165 10.65 3.97 1.70
C PHE A 165 11.76 3.77 2.73
N ILE A 166 13.02 4.00 2.33
CA ILE A 166 14.18 3.89 3.22
C ILE A 166 14.08 4.92 4.35
N TYR A 167 13.80 6.18 4.00
CA TYR A 167 13.62 7.25 4.97
C TYR A 167 12.53 6.90 5.99
N VAL A 168 11.33 6.52 5.52
CA VAL A 168 10.19 6.22 6.39
C VAL A 168 10.38 4.91 7.16
N CYS A 169 11.02 3.88 6.63
CA CYS A 169 11.08 2.57 7.30
C CYS A 169 12.32 2.36 8.18
N PHE A 170 13.43 3.06 7.89
CA PHE A 170 14.70 2.89 8.60
C PHE A 170 15.14 4.11 9.40
N ILE A 171 14.96 5.32 8.87
CA ILE A 171 15.48 6.55 9.48
C ILE A 171 14.46 7.11 10.48
N GLU A 172 13.25 7.39 10.03
CA GLU A 172 12.21 8.01 10.83
C GLU A 172 10.88 7.23 10.73
N PRO A 173 10.81 6.04 11.35
CA PRO A 173 9.58 5.26 11.38
C PRO A 173 8.45 6.02 12.06
N PRO A 174 7.22 5.98 11.52
CA PRO A 174 6.08 6.67 12.12
C PRO A 174 5.89 6.18 13.55
N ALA A 175 6.14 7.07 14.50
CA ALA A 175 6.27 6.71 15.91
C ALA A 175 4.99 6.03 16.41
N GLY A 176 5.13 4.76 16.79
CA GLY A 176 4.09 3.96 17.42
C GLY A 176 3.13 3.26 16.45
N ARG A 177 2.74 3.88 15.32
CA ARG A 177 1.64 3.35 14.47
C ARG A 177 1.87 1.93 13.95
N ALA A 178 3.08 1.56 13.55
CA ALA A 178 3.37 0.18 13.19
C ALA A 178 4.67 -0.28 13.83
N SER A 179 4.79 -1.59 14.08
CA SER A 179 6.03 -2.13 14.61
C SER A 179 7.20 -1.82 13.65
N PRO A 180 8.35 -1.34 14.13
CA PRO A 180 9.50 -1.06 13.27
C PRO A 180 9.94 -2.27 12.47
N MET A 181 9.80 -3.48 13.03
CA MET A 181 10.10 -4.73 12.34
C MET A 181 9.17 -4.96 11.15
N THR A 182 7.84 -4.81 11.32
CA THR A 182 6.87 -4.96 10.23
C THR A 182 7.12 -3.95 9.12
N LEU A 183 7.41 -2.70 9.45
CA LEU A 183 7.74 -1.65 8.46
C LEU A 183 9.02 -2.00 7.68
N ARG A 184 10.09 -2.39 8.37
CA ARG A 184 11.35 -2.79 7.73
C ARG A 184 11.17 -4.02 6.85
N THR A 185 10.41 -5.02 7.28
CA THR A 185 10.08 -6.21 6.47
C THR A 185 9.31 -5.82 5.20
N CYS A 186 8.34 -4.91 5.29
CA CYS A 186 7.65 -4.39 4.10
C CYS A 186 8.60 -3.61 3.18
N CYS A 187 9.50 -2.80 3.74
CA CYS A 187 10.48 -2.05 2.96
C CYS A 187 11.46 -2.98 2.23
N ILE A 188 11.97 -4.02 2.90
CA ILE A 188 12.86 -5.03 2.30
C ILE A 188 12.16 -5.72 1.14
N TYR A 189 10.87 -6.08 1.31
CA TYR A 189 10.07 -6.65 0.24
C TYR A 189 9.99 -5.76 -1.01
N ILE A 190 9.78 -4.45 -0.82
CA ILE A 190 9.71 -3.46 -1.91
C ILE A 190 11.09 -3.24 -2.56
N ILE A 191 12.17 -3.27 -1.77
CA ILE A 191 13.54 -3.20 -2.29
C ILE A 191 13.83 -4.42 -3.18
N ILE A 192 13.51 -5.63 -2.72
CA ILE A 192 13.69 -6.86 -3.51
C ILE A 192 12.87 -6.78 -4.80
N TYR A 193 11.63 -6.31 -4.74
CA TYR A 193 10.81 -6.10 -5.94
C TYR A 193 11.48 -5.17 -6.96
N HIS A 194 12.08 -4.05 -6.51
CA HIS A 194 12.80 -3.14 -7.41
C HIS A 194 14.10 -3.72 -7.94
N VAL A 195 14.81 -4.53 -7.15
CA VAL A 195 15.99 -5.28 -7.64
C VAL A 195 15.57 -6.25 -8.74
N LEU A 196 14.49 -7.00 -8.55
CA LEU A 196 13.96 -7.91 -9.57
C LEU A 196 13.53 -7.15 -10.84
N LEU A 197 12.93 -5.96 -10.69
CA LEU A 197 12.55 -5.10 -11.83
C LEU A 197 13.78 -4.58 -12.58
N ALA A 198 14.85 -4.23 -11.87
CA ALA A 198 16.11 -3.82 -12.48
C ALA A 198 16.77 -4.98 -13.23
N ILE A 199 16.82 -6.18 -12.63
CA ILE A 199 17.31 -7.39 -13.29
C ILE A 199 16.47 -7.69 -14.53
N ASN A 200 15.14 -7.61 -14.45
CA ASN A 200 14.25 -7.82 -15.60
C ASN A 200 14.50 -6.82 -16.73
N THR A 201 14.96 -5.61 -16.41
CA THR A 201 15.29 -4.58 -17.40
C THR A 201 16.68 -4.79 -18.02
N ILE A 202 17.66 -5.22 -17.22
CA ILE A 202 19.07 -5.39 -17.65
C ILE A 202 19.28 -6.71 -18.37
N CYS A 203 18.68 -7.81 -17.89
CA CYS A 203 18.96 -9.15 -18.37
C CYS A 203 18.77 -9.29 -19.89
N PRO A 204 17.64 -8.85 -20.50
CA PRO A 204 17.44 -8.98 -21.94
C PRO A 204 18.45 -8.21 -22.80
N GLU A 205 19.10 -7.19 -22.24
CA GLU A 205 20.05 -6.32 -22.96
C GLU A 205 21.49 -6.87 -22.94
N TYR A 206 21.87 -7.62 -21.89
CA TYR A 206 23.27 -7.97 -21.64
C TYR A 206 23.54 -9.48 -21.42
N ILE A 207 22.51 -10.31 -21.22
CA ILE A 207 22.64 -11.72 -20.87
C ILE A 207 21.91 -12.59 -21.92
N THR A 208 22.30 -13.86 -22.06
CA THR A 208 21.67 -14.81 -22.97
C THR A 208 20.18 -15.00 -22.66
N ILE A 209 19.39 -15.12 -23.74
CA ILE A 209 17.90 -15.11 -23.71
C ILE A 209 17.33 -16.21 -22.78
N GLU A 210 17.96 -17.38 -22.73
CA GLU A 210 17.47 -18.53 -21.94
C GLU A 210 17.37 -18.24 -20.43
N VAL A 211 18.37 -17.57 -19.84
CA VAL A 211 18.37 -17.25 -18.40
C VAL A 211 17.45 -16.07 -18.09
N CYS A 212 17.29 -15.15 -19.04
CA CYS A 212 16.47 -13.94 -18.86
C CYS A 212 14.98 -14.20 -18.99
N SER A 213 14.60 -15.26 -19.70
CA SER A 213 13.20 -15.64 -19.94
C SER A 213 12.42 -15.87 -18.64
N ASP A 214 13.07 -16.39 -17.60
CA ASP A 214 12.39 -16.75 -16.33
C ASP A 214 12.24 -15.57 -15.35
N THR A 215 13.06 -14.53 -15.51
CA THR A 215 13.07 -13.35 -14.63
C THR A 215 11.70 -12.68 -14.43
N PRO A 216 10.89 -12.40 -15.46
CA PRO A 216 9.56 -11.80 -15.28
C PRO A 216 8.63 -12.65 -14.41
N TYR A 217 8.70 -13.98 -14.52
CA TYR A 217 7.89 -14.91 -13.74
C TYR A 217 8.26 -14.86 -12.26
N ILE A 218 9.56 -14.86 -11.94
CA ILE A 218 10.06 -14.72 -10.56
C ILE A 218 9.58 -13.40 -9.95
N MET A 219 9.68 -12.30 -10.72
CA MET A 219 9.20 -10.99 -10.29
C MET A 219 7.69 -11.00 -9.97
N LEU A 220 6.89 -11.65 -10.80
CA LEU A 220 5.44 -11.73 -10.63
C LEU A 220 5.03 -12.61 -9.45
N VAL A 221 5.70 -13.75 -9.24
CA VAL A 221 5.51 -14.58 -8.05
C VAL A 221 5.83 -13.77 -6.79
N TRP A 222 6.93 -13.02 -6.80
CA TRP A 222 7.26 -12.11 -5.69
C TRP A 222 6.18 -11.02 -5.50
N ALA A 223 5.68 -10.45 -6.60
CA ALA A 223 4.60 -9.46 -6.57
C ALA A 223 3.31 -10.03 -5.95
N SER A 224 2.96 -11.29 -6.21
CA SER A 224 1.74 -11.91 -5.66
C SER A 224 1.71 -12.01 -4.13
N ALA A 225 2.86 -11.90 -3.47
CA ALA A 225 2.95 -11.87 -2.01
C ALA A 225 2.51 -10.52 -1.40
N SER A 226 2.31 -9.47 -2.22
CA SER A 226 1.89 -8.12 -1.80
C SER A 226 0.77 -8.08 -0.76
N PRO A 227 -0.34 -8.85 -0.90
CA PRO A 227 -1.46 -8.74 0.02
C PRO A 227 -1.10 -9.18 1.45
N LEU A 228 -0.16 -10.11 1.60
CA LEU A 228 0.32 -10.58 2.91
C LEU A 228 1.09 -9.48 3.66
N PHE A 229 1.86 -8.66 2.95
CA PHE A 229 2.58 -7.54 3.56
C PHE A 229 1.61 -6.43 3.98
N ILE A 230 0.63 -6.11 3.13
CA ILE A 230 -0.43 -5.16 3.46
C ILE A 230 -1.21 -5.63 4.68
N TRP A 231 -1.61 -6.90 4.73
CA TRP A 231 -2.27 -7.50 5.90
C TRP A 231 -1.47 -7.30 7.19
N ARG A 232 -0.20 -7.70 7.18
CA ARG A 232 0.69 -7.59 8.35
C ARG A 232 0.82 -6.14 8.81
N LEU A 233 0.90 -5.21 7.88
CA LEU A 233 1.00 -3.79 8.17
C LEU A 233 -0.30 -3.24 8.81
N LEU A 234 -1.47 -3.56 8.24
CA LEU A 234 -2.76 -3.15 8.79
C LEU A 234 -3.04 -3.76 10.18
N ARG A 235 -2.62 -5.00 10.38
CA ARG A 235 -2.71 -5.68 11.67
C ARG A 235 -1.84 -4.98 12.72
N ALA A 236 -0.58 -4.65 12.39
CA ALA A 236 0.32 -3.95 13.30
C ALA A 236 -0.24 -2.57 13.73
N ASP A 237 -0.87 -1.84 12.80
CA ASP A 237 -1.53 -0.56 13.13
C ASP A 237 -2.78 -0.74 13.98
N THR A 238 -3.54 -1.81 13.76
CA THR A 238 -4.66 -2.16 14.64
C THR A 238 -4.19 -2.38 16.09
N GLU A 239 -3.11 -3.12 16.28
CA GLU A 239 -2.55 -3.42 17.60
C GLU A 239 -2.10 -2.14 18.33
N TYR A 240 -1.47 -1.20 17.62
CA TYR A 240 -1.07 0.08 18.18
C TYR A 240 -2.26 0.90 18.72
N TRP A 241 -3.28 1.13 17.89
CA TRP A 241 -4.42 1.96 18.29
C TRP A 241 -5.21 1.33 19.44
N ARG A 242 -5.28 0.00 19.51
CA ARG A 242 -5.86 -0.71 20.66
C ARG A 242 -5.07 -0.48 21.94
N GLY A 243 -3.75 -0.61 21.88
CA GLY A 243 -2.87 -0.33 23.03
C GLY A 243 -2.92 1.14 23.46
N MET A 244 -3.17 2.08 22.54
CA MET A 244 -3.45 3.47 22.90
C MET A 244 -4.80 3.62 23.60
N GLY A 245 -5.85 2.96 23.09
CA GLY A 245 -7.18 2.99 23.71
C GLY A 245 -7.19 2.46 25.14
N GLN A 246 -6.48 1.36 25.41
CA GLN A 246 -6.32 0.81 26.77
C GLN A 246 -5.64 1.79 27.72
N ARG A 247 -4.53 2.41 27.30
CA ARG A 247 -3.82 3.42 28.09
C ARG A 247 -4.67 4.66 28.38
N ALA A 248 -5.47 5.09 27.41
CA ALA A 248 -6.39 6.21 27.61
C ALA A 248 -7.48 5.88 28.65
N TRP A 249 -8.01 4.64 28.61
CA TRP A 249 -8.97 4.17 29.60
C TRP A 249 -8.36 4.03 31.00
N ASP A 250 -7.14 3.50 31.11
CA ASP A 250 -6.41 3.43 32.39
C ASP A 250 -6.18 4.81 32.99
N LEU A 251 -5.81 5.81 32.17
CA LEU A 251 -5.67 7.20 32.61
C LEU A 251 -7.01 7.81 33.07
N GLN A 252 -8.11 7.51 32.36
CA GLN A 252 -9.45 7.94 32.78
C GLN A 252 -9.85 7.32 34.11
N ARG A 253 -9.58 6.03 34.31
CA ARG A 253 -9.86 5.33 35.56
C ARG A 253 -9.02 5.88 36.71
N VAL A 254 -7.72 6.08 36.50
CA VAL A 254 -6.85 6.72 37.49
C VAL A 254 -7.35 8.12 37.85
N ASN A 255 -7.75 8.93 36.88
CA ASN A 255 -8.31 10.27 37.14
C ASN A 255 -9.65 10.23 37.90
N GLN A 256 -10.49 9.22 37.64
CA GLN A 256 -11.74 9.00 38.38
C GLN A 256 -11.46 8.54 39.83
N ASP A 257 -10.55 7.59 40.02
CA ASP A 257 -10.17 7.05 41.32
C ASP A 257 -9.37 8.06 42.17
N SER A 258 -8.63 8.97 41.54
CA SER A 258 -7.88 10.05 42.21
C SER A 258 -8.76 11.16 42.79
N GLY A 259 -10.10 11.07 42.67
CA GLY A 259 -11.02 11.96 43.36
C GLY A 259 -11.03 13.42 42.87
N LEU A 260 -10.38 13.75 41.76
CA LEU A 260 -10.31 15.13 41.25
C LEU A 260 -11.70 15.69 40.88
N HIS A 261 -12.64 14.80 40.55
CA HIS A 261 -14.05 15.15 40.35
C HIS A 261 -14.81 15.44 41.66
N VAL A 262 -14.44 14.81 42.78
CA VAL A 262 -15.07 15.03 44.10
C VAL A 262 -14.57 16.33 44.74
N GLU A 263 -13.32 16.71 44.48
CA GLU A 263 -12.74 17.94 45.05
C GLU A 263 -13.16 19.21 44.29
N PHE A 264 -13.36 19.12 42.97
CA PHE A 264 -13.95 20.23 42.19
C PHE A 264 -15.43 20.46 42.53
N ASP A 265 -16.20 19.40 42.72
CA ASP A 265 -17.63 19.50 43.06
C ASP A 265 -17.85 20.01 44.50
N LYS A 266 -16.95 19.64 45.43
CA LYS A 266 -16.90 20.25 46.77
C LYS A 266 -16.53 21.73 46.74
N ARG A 267 -15.61 22.17 45.88
CA ARG A 267 -15.27 23.61 45.75
C ARG A 267 -16.42 24.43 45.14
N ILE A 268 -17.13 23.89 44.15
CA ILE A 268 -18.26 24.60 43.52
C ILE A 268 -19.46 24.69 44.46
N SER A 269 -19.77 23.63 45.21
CA SER A 269 -20.82 23.65 46.25
C SER A 269 -20.47 24.56 47.43
N PHE A 270 -19.19 24.65 47.83
CA PHE A 270 -18.74 25.57 48.88
C PHE A 270 -18.86 27.05 48.45
N ILE A 271 -18.55 27.38 47.19
CA ILE A 271 -18.73 28.73 46.65
C ILE A 271 -20.22 29.10 46.55
N ARG A 272 -21.09 28.13 46.26
CA ARG A 272 -22.56 28.34 46.18
C ARG A 272 -23.24 28.60 47.53
N HIS A 273 -22.57 28.33 48.65
CA HIS A 273 -23.07 28.56 50.00
C HIS A 273 -22.55 29.87 50.63
N ILE A 274 -21.62 30.56 49.96
CA ILE A 274 -21.00 31.81 50.44
C ILE A 274 -21.61 33.04 49.72
N VAL A 275 -22.40 32.84 48.67
CA VAL A 275 -23.20 33.87 47.98
C VAL A 275 -24.66 33.70 48.36
#